data_AF-A0A7S3BG71-F1
#
_entry.id   AF-A0A7S3BG71-F1
#
_cell.length_a   1.000
_cell.length_b   1.000
_cell.length_c   1.000
_cell.angle_alpha   90.00
_cell.angle_beta   90.00
_cell.angle_gamma   90.00
#
_symmetry.space_group_name_H-M   'P 1'
#
loop_
_entity.id
_entity.type
_entity.pdbx_description
1 polymer ?
#
loop_
_entity_poly.entity_id
_entity_poly.type
_entity_poly.pdbx_seq_one_letter_code
_entity_poly.pdbx_strand_id
1 'polypeptide(L)'
;ARVQCAEVWCEMTPEFFREYLRSKSAHQNLLCVMNPSKFRSCEYLLRFHEERGDKVIVFSDDVFALKKYAKKLKRPMIYGATSQNERMIWLNEFKTSGSHNTIFISRVGDTSIDLPEANVIIQIAFQGSSRRQEAQRLGRILRPKARATEGPNAFFYTLVSRDTREVYFSRGRQQFLVDQGYAFQVIQSGLLLGNNDPANPLAYSERSEQLELLAEVLAVNADAIRDELDKEDAAARDPDHADVGVGGSSSGGAWGGGVGSGGGR
;
A
#
# COMPACT_ATOMS: atom_id res chain seq x y z
N ALA A 1 6.96 -17.53 -15.54
CA ALA A 1 7.26 -16.08 -15.49
C ALA A 1 8.68 -15.92 -14.98
N ARG A 2 9.52 -15.07 -15.58
CA ARG A 2 10.80 -14.71 -14.96
C ARG A 2 10.54 -13.50 -14.07
N VAL A 3 10.25 -13.77 -12.80
CA VAL A 3 10.01 -12.73 -11.79
C VAL A 3 11.35 -12.24 -11.29
N GLN A 4 11.58 -10.93 -11.39
CA GLN A 4 12.71 -10.26 -10.75
C GLN A 4 12.24 -9.66 -9.43
N CYS A 5 12.74 -10.19 -8.31
CA CYS A 5 12.60 -9.58 -7.01
C CYS A 5 13.72 -8.57 -6.79
N ALA A 6 13.40 -7.41 -6.23
CA ALA A 6 14.36 -6.38 -5.89
C ALA A 6 13.99 -5.72 -4.56
N GLU A 7 14.96 -5.63 -3.65
CA GLU A 7 14.85 -4.75 -2.49
C GLU A 7 15.50 -3.41 -2.81
N VAL A 8 14.74 -2.33 -2.68
CA VAL A 8 15.24 -0.97 -2.86
C VAL A 8 15.51 -0.36 -1.49
N TRP A 9 16.78 -0.13 -1.21
CA TRP A 9 17.23 0.45 0.05
C TRP A 9 17.21 1.96 -0.05
N CYS A 10 16.37 2.58 0.78
CA CYS A 10 16.08 3.99 0.79
C CYS A 10 16.77 4.63 1.99
N GLU A 11 17.76 5.49 1.74
CA GLU A 11 18.42 6.27 2.78
C GLU A 11 17.39 7.14 3.52
N MET A 12 17.42 7.14 4.85
CA MET A 12 16.57 8.03 5.66
C MET A 12 17.06 9.47 5.50
N THR A 13 16.14 10.42 5.29
CA THR A 13 16.53 11.83 5.33
C THR A 13 16.93 12.23 6.76
N PRO A 14 17.90 13.16 6.95
CA PRO A 14 18.45 13.46 8.27
C PRO A 14 17.40 13.85 9.30
N GLU A 15 16.40 14.62 8.90
CA GLU A 15 15.33 15.08 9.78
C GLU A 15 14.39 13.94 10.20
N PHE A 16 13.99 13.07 9.26
CA PHE A 16 13.19 11.89 9.58
C PHE A 16 13.97 10.91 10.46
N PHE A 17 15.26 10.70 10.19
CA PHE A 17 16.09 9.81 10.99
C PHE A 17 16.28 10.32 12.41
N ARG A 18 16.47 11.64 12.59
CA ARG A 18 16.57 12.26 13.92
C ARG A 18 15.32 12.00 14.76
N GLU A 19 14.13 12.22 14.17
CA GLU A 19 12.87 11.98 14.90
C GLU A 19 12.59 10.49 15.10
N TYR A 20 13.03 9.63 14.17
CA TYR A 20 12.94 8.18 14.32
C TYR A 20 13.67 7.68 15.57
N LEU A 21 14.90 8.17 15.79
CA LEU A 21 15.70 7.82 16.97
C LEU A 21 15.07 8.29 18.28
N ARG A 22 14.27 9.36 18.25
CA ARG A 22 13.61 9.97 19.43
C ARG A 22 12.21 9.41 19.70
N SER A 23 11.58 8.84 18.69
CA SER A 23 10.18 8.39 18.73
C SER A 23 10.02 7.02 19.39
N LYS A 24 8.80 6.72 19.86
CA LYS A 24 8.38 5.39 20.30
C LYS A 24 7.94 4.52 19.11
N SER A 25 7.67 3.23 19.36
CA SER A 25 7.53 2.20 18.32
C SER A 25 6.51 2.49 17.20
N ALA A 26 5.33 3.07 17.49
CA ALA A 26 4.31 3.33 16.47
C ALA A 26 4.74 4.45 15.50
N HIS A 27 5.15 5.60 16.02
CA HIS A 27 5.70 6.71 15.23
C HIS A 27 6.98 6.32 14.50
N GLN A 28 7.82 5.47 15.11
CA GLN A 28 9.01 4.94 14.45
C GLN A 28 8.67 4.24 13.12
N ASN A 29 7.65 3.37 13.11
CA ASN A 29 7.23 2.71 11.89
C ASN A 29 6.73 3.73 10.85
N LEU A 30 5.89 4.67 11.26
CA LEU A 30 5.34 5.65 10.34
C LEU A 30 6.43 6.55 9.72
N LEU A 31 7.43 6.95 10.51
CA LEU A 31 8.60 7.70 10.03
C LEU A 31 9.43 6.91 9.01
N CYS A 32 9.54 5.59 9.15
CA CYS A 32 10.22 4.74 8.17
C CYS A 32 9.46 4.69 6.85
N VAL A 33 8.13 4.52 6.91
CA VAL A 33 7.27 4.38 5.74
C VAL A 33 7.12 5.70 4.98
N MET A 34 7.05 6.81 5.71
CA MET A 34 6.91 8.16 5.16
C MET A 34 8.25 8.84 4.84
N ASN A 35 9.37 8.11 4.90
CA ASN A 35 10.68 8.59 4.49
C ASN A 35 10.61 9.18 3.06
N PRO A 36 10.99 10.46 2.83
CA PRO A 36 10.95 11.08 1.51
C PRO A 36 11.72 10.31 0.43
N SER A 37 12.87 9.73 0.75
CA SER A 37 13.65 8.93 -0.21
C SER A 37 12.89 7.67 -0.64
N LYS A 38 12.14 7.05 0.29
CA LYS A 38 11.28 5.91 0.01
C LYS A 38 10.12 6.31 -0.89
N PHE A 39 9.48 7.44 -0.60
CA PHE A 39 8.41 7.99 -1.44
C PHE A 39 8.88 8.22 -2.87
N ARG A 40 10.01 8.91 -3.03
CA ARG A 40 10.61 9.22 -4.34
C ARG A 40 10.97 7.96 -5.12
N SER A 41 11.46 6.93 -4.43
CA SER A 41 11.78 5.64 -5.06
C SER A 41 10.51 4.94 -5.58
N CYS A 42 9.42 4.99 -4.80
CA CYS A 42 8.11 4.49 -5.24
C CYS A 42 7.61 5.23 -6.48
N GLU A 43 7.64 6.56 -6.45
CA GLU A 43 7.21 7.40 -7.57
C GLU A 43 8.03 7.14 -8.84
N TYR A 44 9.35 7.04 -8.70
CA TYR A 44 10.23 6.72 -9.83
C TYR A 44 9.86 5.38 -10.48
N LEU A 45 9.69 4.33 -9.67
CA LEU A 45 9.32 3.00 -10.16
C LEU A 45 7.94 3.01 -10.83
N LEU A 46 6.99 3.76 -10.26
CA LEU A 46 5.67 3.93 -10.85
C LEU A 46 5.75 4.57 -12.24
N ARG A 47 6.42 5.74 -12.36
CA ARG A 47 6.59 6.41 -13.66
C ARG A 47 7.26 5.50 -14.68
N PHE A 48 8.36 4.84 -14.28
CA PHE A 48 9.09 3.90 -15.13
C PHE A 48 8.21 2.77 -15.67
N HIS A 49 7.38 2.16 -14.83
CA HIS A 49 6.52 1.06 -15.23
C HIS A 49 5.24 1.49 -15.96
N GLU A 50 4.68 2.65 -15.62
CA GLU A 50 3.53 3.24 -16.30
C GLU A 50 3.87 3.62 -17.74
N GLU A 51 5.05 4.20 -17.99
CA GLU A 51 5.55 4.50 -19.35
C GLU A 51 5.69 3.24 -20.22
N ARG A 52 5.95 2.08 -19.60
CA ARG A 52 6.00 0.78 -20.26
C ARG A 52 4.61 0.17 -20.47
N GLY A 53 3.57 0.77 -19.91
CA GLY A 53 2.21 0.21 -19.88
C GLY A 53 2.12 -1.06 -19.03
N ASP A 54 2.95 -1.19 -17.99
CA ASP A 54 2.87 -2.30 -17.04
C ASP A 54 1.75 -2.05 -16.02
N LYS A 55 1.06 -3.12 -15.60
CA LYS A 55 0.07 -3.06 -14.52
C LYS A 55 0.77 -3.14 -13.17
N VAL A 56 0.60 -2.12 -12.34
CA VAL A 56 1.30 -1.95 -11.05
C VAL A 56 0.32 -1.97 -9.89
N ILE A 57 0.56 -2.86 -8.91
CA ILE A 57 -0.13 -2.82 -7.63
C ILE A 57 0.86 -2.37 -6.55
N VAL A 58 0.48 -1.35 -5.79
CA VAL A 58 1.29 -0.82 -4.69
C VAL A 58 0.65 -1.21 -3.36
N PHE A 59 1.36 -1.99 -2.54
CA PHE A 59 0.91 -2.42 -1.22
C PHE A 59 1.49 -1.56 -0.11
N SER A 60 0.62 -1.20 0.84
CA SER A 60 1.02 -0.63 2.12
C SER A 60 0.12 -1.14 3.24
N ASP A 61 0.71 -1.80 4.23
CA ASP A 61 0.02 -2.19 5.46
C ASP A 61 -0.37 -0.99 6.34
N ASP A 62 0.28 0.16 6.14
CA ASP A 62 -0.02 1.40 6.83
C ASP A 62 -0.96 2.26 5.98
N VAL A 63 -2.19 2.49 6.46
CA VAL A 63 -3.25 3.21 5.73
C VAL A 63 -3.00 4.70 5.65
N PHE A 64 -2.43 5.30 6.70
CA PHE A 64 -2.07 6.70 6.65
C PHE A 64 -1.08 6.93 5.50
N ALA A 65 -0.05 6.09 5.42
CA ALA A 65 0.90 6.13 4.32
C ALA A 65 0.24 5.83 2.98
N LEU A 66 -0.58 4.78 2.88
CA LEU A 66 -1.33 4.44 1.66
C LEU A 66 -2.08 5.66 1.11
N LYS A 67 -2.85 6.34 1.98
CA LYS A 67 -3.62 7.54 1.63
C LYS A 67 -2.72 8.68 1.19
N LYS A 68 -1.61 8.93 1.90
CA LYS A 68 -0.67 10.00 1.55
C LYS A 68 0.01 9.75 0.20
N TYR A 69 0.47 8.53 -0.05
CA TYR A 69 1.06 8.13 -1.32
C TYR A 69 0.06 8.24 -2.47
N ALA A 70 -1.10 7.58 -2.36
CA ALA A 70 -2.12 7.57 -3.41
C ALA A 70 -2.62 8.98 -3.75
N LYS A 71 -2.86 9.83 -2.74
CA LYS A 71 -3.32 11.22 -2.96
C LYS A 71 -2.26 12.11 -3.60
N LYS A 72 -1.02 12.11 -3.11
CA LYS A 72 0.07 12.94 -3.66
C LYS A 72 0.42 12.50 -5.09
N LEU A 73 0.36 11.20 -5.38
CA LEU A 73 0.62 10.63 -6.71
C LEU A 73 -0.61 10.59 -7.63
N LYS A 74 -1.79 10.97 -7.12
CA LYS A 74 -3.07 10.96 -7.85
C LYS A 74 -3.34 9.60 -8.50
N ARG A 75 -3.34 8.54 -7.68
CA ARG A 75 -3.67 7.17 -8.09
C ARG A 75 -4.82 6.61 -7.23
N PRO A 76 -5.67 5.73 -7.77
CA PRO A 76 -6.73 5.07 -7.00
C PRO A 76 -6.16 4.27 -5.83
N MET A 77 -6.95 4.14 -4.76
CA MET A 77 -6.62 3.31 -3.60
C MET A 77 -7.81 2.49 -3.11
N ILE A 78 -7.55 1.30 -2.59
CA ILE A 78 -8.52 0.43 -1.92
C ILE A 78 -7.99 0.11 -0.53
N TYR A 79 -8.81 0.38 0.48
CA TYR A 79 -8.54 0.06 1.88
C TYR A 79 -9.84 -0.32 2.59
N GLY A 80 -9.80 -0.61 3.90
CA GLY A 80 -10.94 -1.15 4.66
C GLY A 80 -12.21 -0.31 4.58
N ALA A 81 -12.09 1.02 4.54
CA ALA A 81 -13.26 1.91 4.45
C ALA A 81 -13.72 2.18 3.00
N THR A 82 -13.07 1.61 1.99
CA THR A 82 -13.51 1.74 0.59
C THR A 82 -14.80 0.94 0.40
N SER A 83 -15.87 1.62 -0.03
CA SER A 83 -17.16 0.98 -0.30
C SER A 83 -17.04 -0.12 -1.36
N GLN A 84 -17.92 -1.12 -1.31
CA GLN A 84 -17.90 -2.23 -2.29
C GLN A 84 -18.09 -1.72 -3.72
N ASN A 85 -18.95 -0.72 -3.93
CA ASN A 85 -19.17 -0.12 -5.24
C ASN A 85 -17.89 0.54 -5.79
N GLU A 86 -17.23 1.38 -4.97
CA GLU A 86 -16.00 2.05 -5.36
C GLU A 86 -14.87 1.04 -5.64
N ARG A 87 -14.77 0.00 -4.79
CA ARG A 87 -13.82 -1.10 -4.98
C ARG A 87 -14.01 -1.77 -6.34
N MET A 88 -15.24 -2.14 -6.69
CA MET A 88 -15.55 -2.79 -7.97
C MET A 88 -15.23 -1.90 -9.17
N ILE A 89 -15.49 -0.59 -9.08
CA ILE A 89 -15.14 0.37 -10.12
C ILE A 89 -13.62 0.37 -10.35
N TRP A 90 -12.82 0.55 -9.29
CA TRP A 90 -11.38 0.65 -9.45
C TRP A 90 -10.72 -0.65 -9.88
N LEU A 91 -11.21 -1.80 -9.42
CA LEU A 91 -10.74 -3.11 -9.87
C LEU A 91 -11.07 -3.34 -11.36
N ASN A 92 -12.27 -2.95 -11.81
CA ASN A 92 -12.64 -3.08 -13.21
C ASN A 92 -11.84 -2.13 -14.11
N GLU A 93 -11.68 -0.87 -13.71
CA GLU A 93 -10.82 0.11 -14.39
C GLU A 93 -9.39 -0.41 -14.50
N PHE A 94 -8.82 -0.94 -13.41
CA PHE A 94 -7.48 -1.51 -13.44
C PHE A 94 -7.36 -2.68 -14.43
N LYS A 95 -8.38 -3.54 -14.55
CA LYS A 95 -8.38 -4.69 -15.49
C LYS A 95 -8.53 -4.25 -16.95
N THR A 96 -9.41 -3.28 -17.22
CA THR A 96 -9.92 -3.00 -18.57
C THR A 96 -9.34 -1.75 -19.21
N SER A 97 -9.02 -0.74 -18.41
CA SER A 97 -8.52 0.54 -18.91
C SER A 97 -7.02 0.48 -19.20
N GLY A 98 -6.57 1.23 -20.21
CA GLY A 98 -5.15 1.48 -20.47
C GLY A 98 -4.59 2.71 -19.76
N SER A 99 -5.46 3.58 -19.22
CA SER A 99 -5.06 4.83 -18.55
C SER A 99 -4.85 4.66 -17.03
N HIS A 100 -5.55 3.70 -16.41
CA HIS A 100 -5.42 3.40 -14.99
C HIS A 100 -4.63 2.10 -14.79
N ASN A 101 -3.30 2.21 -14.86
CA ASN A 101 -2.41 1.06 -14.74
C ASN A 101 -1.87 0.84 -13.32
N THR A 102 -2.18 1.75 -12.39
CA THR A 102 -1.67 1.70 -11.02
C THR A 102 -2.81 1.77 -10.02
N ILE A 103 -2.77 0.90 -9.01
CA ILE A 103 -3.69 0.95 -7.87
C ILE A 103 -2.94 0.70 -6.56
N PHE A 104 -3.29 1.47 -5.53
CA PHE A 104 -2.79 1.31 -4.17
C PHE A 104 -3.74 0.42 -3.38
N ILE A 105 -3.23 -0.57 -2.65
CA ILE A 105 -4.07 -1.50 -1.90
C ILE A 105 -3.50 -1.69 -0.49
N SER A 106 -4.36 -1.61 0.53
CA SER A 106 -3.99 -1.94 1.91
C SER A 106 -3.91 -3.46 2.13
N ARG A 107 -3.79 -3.88 3.38
CA ARG A 107 -3.84 -5.30 3.77
C ARG A 107 -5.15 -6.01 3.40
N VAL A 108 -6.24 -5.29 3.08
CA VAL A 108 -7.49 -5.91 2.60
C VAL A 108 -7.30 -6.76 1.33
N GLY A 109 -6.22 -6.51 0.57
CA GLY A 109 -5.86 -7.32 -0.59
C GLY A 109 -5.32 -8.73 -0.28
N ASP A 110 -5.00 -9.06 0.98
CA ASP A 110 -4.35 -10.33 1.33
C ASP A 110 -5.33 -11.51 1.44
N THR A 111 -6.58 -11.24 1.81
CA THR A 111 -7.56 -12.27 2.20
C THR A 111 -8.94 -12.02 1.62
N SER A 112 -9.35 -10.76 1.47
CA SER A 112 -10.76 -10.39 1.28
C SER A 112 -11.13 -9.93 -0.13
N ILE A 113 -10.16 -9.86 -1.06
CA ILE A 113 -10.38 -9.31 -2.40
C ILE A 113 -9.69 -10.19 -3.43
N ASP A 114 -10.43 -10.56 -4.49
CA ASP A 114 -9.82 -11.15 -5.69
C ASP A 114 -9.05 -10.08 -6.46
N LEU A 115 -7.74 -10.08 -6.26
CA LEU A 115 -6.87 -9.08 -6.87
C LEU A 115 -6.63 -9.38 -8.35
N PRO A 116 -6.69 -8.35 -9.21
CA PRO A 116 -6.40 -8.50 -10.62
C PRO A 116 -4.95 -8.91 -10.85
N GLU A 117 -4.72 -9.53 -12.00
CA GLU A 117 -3.39 -9.85 -12.47
C GLU A 117 -2.58 -8.57 -12.70
N ALA A 118 -1.35 -8.53 -12.18
CA ALA A 118 -0.43 -7.42 -12.34
C ALA A 118 0.95 -7.91 -12.75
N ASN A 119 1.70 -7.08 -13.47
CA ASN A 119 3.08 -7.42 -13.86
C ASN A 119 4.09 -6.88 -12.84
N VAL A 120 3.71 -5.86 -12.07
CA VAL A 120 4.59 -5.20 -11.12
C VAL A 120 3.89 -5.10 -9.77
N ILE A 121 4.59 -5.47 -8.72
CA ILE A 121 4.18 -5.22 -7.35
C ILE A 121 5.23 -4.37 -6.68
N ILE A 122 4.81 -3.30 -6.02
CA ILE A 122 5.67 -2.46 -5.17
C ILE A 122 5.13 -2.54 -3.75
N GLN A 123 5.95 -2.89 -2.78
CA GLN A 123 5.58 -2.95 -1.39
C GLN A 123 6.31 -1.87 -0.60
N ILE A 124 5.56 -0.89 -0.08
CA ILE A 124 6.10 0.26 0.64
C ILE A 124 6.30 -0.07 2.12
N ALA A 125 5.30 -0.73 2.71
CA ALA A 125 5.24 -1.09 4.11
C ALA A 125 4.74 -2.53 4.26
N PHE A 126 5.36 -3.26 5.19
CA PHE A 126 4.97 -4.61 5.54
C PHE A 126 5.23 -4.85 7.03
N GLN A 127 4.19 -5.21 7.78
CA GLN A 127 4.32 -5.45 9.22
C GLN A 127 4.63 -6.91 9.57
N GLY A 128 5.18 -7.68 8.63
CA GLY A 128 5.76 -8.98 8.94
C GLY A 128 4.75 -10.12 9.03
N SER A 129 3.77 -10.16 8.12
CA SER A 129 2.98 -11.39 7.94
C SER A 129 3.87 -12.58 7.56
N SER A 130 3.29 -13.78 7.51
CA SER A 130 4.06 -14.98 7.19
C SER A 130 4.76 -14.82 5.82
N ARG A 131 6.08 -14.98 5.78
CA ARG A 131 6.88 -15.02 4.52
C ARG A 131 6.26 -15.95 3.48
N ARG A 132 5.64 -17.05 3.94
CA ARG A 132 4.90 -17.99 3.09
C ARG A 132 3.65 -17.38 2.46
N GLN A 133 2.90 -16.55 3.20
CA GLN A 133 1.76 -15.80 2.66
C GLN A 133 2.21 -14.78 1.63
N GLU A 134 3.33 -14.08 1.89
CA GLU A 134 3.91 -13.12 0.94
C GLU A 134 4.26 -13.80 -0.40
N ALA A 135 5.02 -14.89 -0.42
CA ALA A 135 5.32 -15.59 -1.67
C ALA A 135 4.10 -16.19 -2.35
N GLN A 136 3.13 -16.71 -1.59
CA GLN A 136 1.88 -17.21 -2.15
C GLN A 136 1.07 -16.09 -2.83
N ARG A 137 1.01 -14.91 -2.20
CA ARG A 137 0.39 -13.70 -2.74
C ARG A 137 1.09 -13.27 -4.03
N LEU A 138 2.43 -13.24 -4.04
CA LEU A 138 3.22 -12.95 -5.25
C LEU A 138 2.85 -13.91 -6.39
N GLY A 139 2.79 -15.20 -6.14
CA GLY A 139 2.43 -16.19 -7.17
C GLY A 139 1.00 -16.05 -7.71
N ARG A 140 0.07 -15.55 -6.90
CA ARG A 140 -1.33 -15.33 -7.32
C ARG A 140 -1.49 -14.08 -8.18
N ILE A 141 -0.83 -12.99 -7.80
CA ILE A 141 -1.00 -11.67 -8.41
C ILE A 141 -0.07 -11.48 -9.60
N LEU A 142 1.20 -11.86 -9.46
CA LEU A 142 2.19 -11.62 -10.51
C LEU A 142 1.90 -12.50 -11.71
N ARG A 143 1.72 -11.83 -12.84
CA ARG A 143 1.63 -12.46 -14.15
C ARG A 143 2.65 -11.85 -15.08
N PRO A 144 3.33 -12.66 -15.87
CA PRO A 144 4.28 -12.16 -16.85
C PRO A 144 3.55 -11.38 -17.94
N LYS A 145 4.14 -10.28 -18.41
CA LYS A 145 3.62 -9.56 -19.57
C LYS A 145 3.72 -10.43 -20.82
N ALA A 146 2.58 -10.63 -21.51
CA ALA A 146 2.45 -11.61 -22.61
C ALA A 146 3.37 -11.36 -23.82
N ARG A 147 3.88 -10.14 -24.01
CA ARG A 147 4.69 -9.74 -25.18
C ARG A 147 6.18 -9.54 -24.90
N ALA A 148 6.66 -9.88 -23.71
CA ALA A 148 8.08 -9.73 -23.38
C ALA A 148 8.89 -10.90 -23.99
N THR A 149 9.55 -10.65 -25.11
CA THR A 149 10.39 -11.62 -25.81
C THR A 149 11.75 -11.83 -25.15
N GLU A 150 12.24 -10.87 -24.35
CA GLU A 150 13.55 -10.94 -23.67
C GLU A 150 13.51 -10.30 -22.27
N GLY A 151 14.23 -10.88 -21.30
CA GLY A 151 14.37 -10.35 -19.93
C GLY A 151 13.26 -10.72 -18.93
N PRO A 152 13.32 -10.19 -17.69
CA PRO A 152 12.27 -10.37 -16.70
C PRO A 152 10.99 -9.64 -17.12
N ASN A 153 9.86 -10.31 -16.95
CA ASN A 153 8.55 -9.84 -17.42
C ASN A 153 7.52 -9.70 -16.30
N ALA A 154 7.97 -9.86 -15.05
CA ALA A 154 7.25 -9.53 -13.84
C ALA A 154 8.24 -9.04 -12.77
N PHE A 155 7.84 -8.06 -11.96
CA PHE A 155 8.73 -7.41 -10.99
C PHE A 155 8.08 -7.36 -9.61
N PHE A 156 8.87 -7.64 -8.59
CA PHE A 156 8.48 -7.46 -7.20
C PHE A 156 9.50 -6.55 -6.51
N TYR A 157 9.06 -5.38 -6.08
CA TYR A 157 9.88 -4.44 -5.33
C TYR A 157 9.45 -4.40 -3.87
N THR A 158 10.41 -4.46 -2.96
CA THR A 158 10.19 -4.08 -1.56
C THR A 158 11.04 -2.87 -1.23
N LEU A 159 10.40 -1.79 -0.77
CA LEU A 159 11.11 -0.57 -0.38
C LEU A 159 11.45 -0.63 1.11
N VAL A 160 12.73 -0.47 1.45
CA VAL A 160 13.26 -0.63 2.80
C VAL A 160 13.98 0.63 3.20
N SER A 161 13.55 1.30 4.28
CA SER A 161 14.26 2.43 4.85
C SER A 161 15.48 1.93 5.61
N ARG A 162 16.67 2.38 5.19
CA ARG A 162 17.96 1.94 5.72
C ARG A 162 18.15 2.41 7.17
N ASP A 163 18.91 1.64 7.95
CA ASP A 163 19.22 1.89 9.36
C ASP A 163 17.99 1.91 10.28
N THR A 164 16.90 1.28 9.83
CA THR A 164 15.68 1.11 10.59
C THR A 164 15.37 -0.37 10.84
N ARG A 165 14.35 -0.63 11.65
CA ARG A 165 13.83 -1.98 11.93
C ARG A 165 13.38 -2.72 10.67
N GLU A 166 13.07 -2.04 9.56
CA GLU A 166 12.68 -2.71 8.31
C GLU A 166 13.81 -3.59 7.73
N VAL A 167 15.08 -3.20 7.95
CA VAL A 167 16.26 -3.97 7.50
C VAL A 167 16.33 -5.34 8.17
N TYR A 168 15.88 -5.44 9.43
CA TYR A 168 15.84 -6.71 10.15
C TYR A 168 14.94 -7.74 9.46
N PHE A 169 13.79 -7.30 8.94
CA PHE A 169 12.84 -8.17 8.24
C PHE A 169 13.28 -8.49 6.80
N SER A 170 14.02 -7.58 6.17
CA SER A 170 14.54 -7.74 4.80
C SER A 170 15.43 -8.99 4.65
N ARG A 171 16.35 -9.25 5.60
CA ARG A 171 17.23 -10.43 5.53
C ARG A 171 16.46 -11.76 5.46
N GLY A 172 15.43 -11.89 6.31
CA GLY A 172 14.60 -13.09 6.35
C GLY A 172 13.73 -13.27 5.10
N ARG A 173 13.31 -12.17 4.47
CA ARG A 173 12.58 -12.15 3.20
C ARG A 173 13.49 -12.53 2.04
N GLN A 174 14.67 -11.92 1.94
CA GLN A 174 15.66 -12.21 0.91
C GLN A 174 15.97 -13.71 0.88
N GLN A 175 16.35 -14.29 2.03
CA GLN A 175 16.68 -15.71 2.10
C GLN A 175 15.49 -16.56 1.62
N PHE A 176 14.29 -16.26 2.10
CA PHE A 176 13.11 -17.02 1.74
C PHE A 176 12.76 -16.94 0.24
N LEU A 177 12.84 -15.76 -0.38
CA LEU A 177 12.57 -15.60 -1.81
C LEU A 177 13.61 -16.34 -2.66
N VAL A 178 14.88 -16.30 -2.26
CA VAL A 178 15.96 -17.05 -2.92
C VAL A 178 15.73 -18.56 -2.78
N ASP A 179 15.34 -19.04 -1.60
CA ASP A 179 15.04 -20.46 -1.36
C ASP A 179 13.85 -20.96 -2.20
N GLN A 180 12.92 -20.07 -2.56
CA GLN A 180 11.82 -20.38 -3.49
C GLN A 180 12.22 -20.26 -4.98
N GLY A 181 13.48 -19.95 -5.28
CA GLY A 181 14.02 -19.88 -6.64
C GLY A 181 13.78 -18.56 -7.38
N TYR A 182 13.41 -17.48 -6.68
CA TYR A 182 13.27 -16.16 -7.29
C TYR A 182 14.62 -15.49 -7.53
N ALA A 183 14.79 -14.85 -8.70
CA ALA A 183 15.92 -13.96 -8.92
C ALA A 183 15.80 -12.75 -7.99
N PHE A 184 16.86 -12.44 -7.24
CA PHE A 184 16.82 -11.41 -6.21
C PHE A 184 18.00 -10.45 -6.35
N GLN A 185 17.74 -9.14 -6.23
CA GLN A 185 18.78 -8.11 -6.23
C GLN A 185 18.51 -7.04 -5.17
N VAL A 186 19.56 -6.34 -4.74
CA VAL A 186 19.45 -5.17 -3.87
C VAL A 186 19.85 -3.93 -4.66
N ILE A 187 19.00 -2.91 -4.65
CA ILE A 187 19.19 -1.65 -5.37
C ILE A 187 19.31 -0.53 -4.33
N GLN A 188 20.33 0.30 -4.45
CA GLN A 188 20.41 1.54 -3.65
C GLN A 188 19.53 2.62 -4.29
N SER A 189 18.66 3.26 -3.50
CA SER A 189 17.72 4.27 -4.01
C SER A 189 18.44 5.43 -4.72
N GLY A 190 19.65 5.79 -4.28
CA GLY A 190 20.46 6.82 -4.93
C GLY A 190 20.71 6.57 -6.42
N LEU A 191 20.78 5.30 -6.86
CA LEU A 191 20.93 4.95 -8.28
C LEU A 191 19.64 5.21 -9.08
N LEU A 192 18.48 5.03 -8.46
CA LEU A 192 17.19 5.34 -9.08
C LEU A 192 16.99 6.86 -9.15
N LEU A 193 17.23 7.53 -8.02
CA LEU A 193 16.99 8.96 -7.87
C LEU A 193 18.01 9.84 -8.63
N GLY A 194 19.20 9.30 -8.91
CA GLY A 194 20.21 9.97 -9.75
C GLY A 194 19.81 10.08 -11.22
N ASN A 195 18.87 9.25 -11.69
CA ASN A 195 18.35 9.27 -13.06
C ASN A 195 17.09 10.16 -13.21
N ASN A 196 16.81 11.01 -12.22
CA ASN A 196 15.62 11.85 -12.27
C ASN A 196 15.74 12.96 -13.33
N ASP A 197 14.68 13.16 -14.11
CA ASP A 197 14.58 14.27 -15.07
C ASP A 197 14.39 15.59 -14.31
N PRO A 198 15.31 16.57 -14.45
CA PRO A 198 15.16 17.89 -13.85
C PRO A 198 13.91 18.64 -14.31
N ALA A 199 13.41 18.35 -15.51
CA ALA A 199 12.20 18.98 -16.06
C ALA A 199 10.90 18.42 -15.43
N ASN A 200 10.96 17.26 -14.79
CA ASN A 200 9.82 16.62 -14.15
C ASN A 200 10.22 16.05 -12.77
N PRO A 201 10.46 16.94 -11.77
CA PRO A 201 10.98 16.51 -10.49
C PRO A 201 10.04 15.54 -9.77
N LEU A 202 10.63 14.60 -9.04
CA LEU A 202 9.91 13.75 -8.09
C LEU A 202 9.45 14.59 -6.89
N ALA A 203 8.34 14.20 -6.29
CA ALA A 203 7.80 14.81 -5.08
C ALA A 203 8.79 14.74 -3.91
N TYR A 204 8.74 15.71 -3.00
CA TYR A 204 9.66 15.81 -1.85
C TYR A 204 11.13 15.89 -2.28
N SER A 205 11.39 16.44 -3.47
CA SER A 205 12.74 16.82 -3.90
C SER A 205 13.29 17.96 -3.07
N GLU A 206 12.43 18.91 -2.70
CA GLU A 206 12.77 20.07 -1.89
C GLU A 206 12.70 19.79 -0.38
N ARG A 207 13.65 20.36 0.36
CA ARG A 207 13.73 20.20 1.83
C ARG A 207 12.51 20.78 2.56
N SER A 208 11.92 21.86 2.05
CA SER A 208 10.72 22.46 2.63
C SER A 208 9.54 21.48 2.62
N GLU A 209 9.26 20.84 1.47
CA GLU A 209 8.20 19.83 1.37
C GLU A 209 8.45 18.64 2.30
N GLN A 210 9.71 18.24 2.49
CA GLN A 210 10.06 17.16 3.42
C GLN A 210 9.79 17.55 4.88
N LEU A 211 10.07 18.80 5.27
CA LEU A 211 9.79 19.30 6.62
C LEU A 211 8.29 19.43 6.88
N GLU A 212 7.52 19.86 5.88
CA GLU A 212 6.06 19.87 5.95
C GLU A 212 5.50 18.47 6.16
N LEU A 213 5.96 17.50 5.36
CA LEU A 213 5.59 16.10 5.52
C LEU A 213 5.96 15.57 6.91
N LEU A 214 7.14 15.92 7.42
CA LEU A 214 7.57 15.51 8.75
C LEU A 214 6.64 16.08 9.83
N ALA A 215 6.28 17.36 9.73
CA ALA A 215 5.35 17.98 10.68
C ALA A 215 3.99 17.29 10.68
N GLU A 216 3.47 16.93 9.50
CA GLU A 216 2.22 16.15 9.39
C GLU A 216 2.34 14.77 10.05
N VAL A 217 3.45 14.06 9.81
CA VAL A 217 3.71 12.73 10.40
C VAL A 217 3.81 12.79 11.91
N LEU A 218 4.47 13.81 12.46
CA LEU A 218 4.59 14.00 13.91
C LEU A 218 3.28 14.42 14.56
N ALA A 219 2.39 15.09 13.83
CA ALA A 219 1.07 15.50 14.31
C ALA A 219 0.07 14.32 14.42
N VAL A 220 0.36 13.18 13.79
CA VAL A 220 -0.52 12.00 13.88
C VAL A 220 -0.51 11.46 15.32
N ASN A 221 -1.69 11.30 15.90
CA ASN A 221 -1.85 10.69 17.23
C ASN A 221 -1.55 9.18 17.16
N ALA A 222 -0.72 8.67 18.08
CA ALA A 222 -0.39 7.25 18.17
C ALA A 222 -1.63 6.35 18.36
N ASP A 223 -2.64 6.82 19.12
CA ASP A 223 -3.88 6.07 19.31
C ASP A 223 -4.69 5.97 18.01
N ALA A 224 -4.72 7.05 17.21
CA ALA A 224 -5.38 7.05 15.92
C ALA A 224 -4.70 6.09 14.92
N ILE A 225 -3.37 5.96 14.95
CA ILE A 225 -2.63 4.97 14.14
C ILE A 225 -3.07 3.55 14.52
N ARG A 226 -3.18 3.27 15.83
CA ARG A 226 -3.59 1.95 16.31
C ARG A 226 -5.03 1.63 15.94
N ASP A 227 -5.94 2.57 16.14
CA ASP A 227 -7.36 2.40 15.78
C ASP A 227 -7.54 2.17 14.28
N GLU A 228 -6.75 2.82 13.43
CA GLU A 228 -6.82 2.62 11.98
C GLU A 228 -6.29 1.25 11.57
N LEU A 229 -5.23 0.75 12.22
CA LEU A 229 -4.74 -0.62 12.03
C LEU A 229 -5.77 -1.67 12.46
N ASP A 230 -6.40 -1.49 13.62
CA ASP A 230 -7.41 -2.43 14.13
C ASP A 230 -8.63 -2.51 13.20
N LYS A 231 -9.06 -1.37 12.64
CA LYS A 231 -10.14 -1.31 11.64
C LYS A 231 -9.77 -2.02 10.34
N GLU A 232 -8.54 -1.87 9.88
CA GLU A 232 -8.07 -2.59 8.69
C GLU A 232 -7.98 -4.09 8.93
N ASP A 233 -7.50 -4.52 10.08
CA ASP A 233 -7.42 -5.94 10.42
C ASP A 233 -8.83 -6.56 10.51
N ALA A 234 -9.82 -5.79 10.98
CA ALA A 234 -11.22 -6.21 10.94
C ALA A 234 -11.76 -6.31 9.50
N ALA A 235 -11.53 -5.29 8.67
CA ALA A 235 -11.98 -5.28 7.26
C ALA A 235 -11.30 -6.36 6.40
N ALA A 236 -10.04 -6.71 6.73
CA ALA A 236 -9.32 -7.82 6.11
C ALA A 236 -9.84 -9.21 6.56
N ARG A 237 -10.64 -9.29 7.63
CA ARG A 237 -11.30 -10.55 8.04
C ARG A 237 -12.72 -10.66 7.52
N ASP A 238 -13.46 -9.55 7.46
CA ASP A 238 -14.86 -9.51 7.02
C ASP A 238 -15.15 -8.22 6.22
N PRO A 239 -15.13 -8.29 4.87
CA PRO A 239 -15.31 -7.12 4.02
C PRO A 239 -16.77 -6.63 3.92
N ASP A 240 -17.75 -7.43 4.33
CA ASP A 240 -19.18 -7.08 4.23
C ASP A 240 -19.68 -6.31 5.46
N HIS A 241 -18.92 -6.31 6.56
CA HIS A 241 -19.30 -5.67 7.81
C HIS A 241 -19.04 -4.15 7.86
N ALA A 242 -18.36 -3.58 6.85
CA ALA A 242 -17.95 -2.17 6.83
C ALA A 242 -19.10 -1.17 6.59
N ASP A 243 -20.28 -1.65 6.20
CA ASP A 243 -21.42 -0.80 5.76
C ASP A 243 -22.42 -0.45 6.89
N VAL A 244 -22.22 -0.94 8.12
CA VAL A 244 -23.21 -0.77 9.22
C VAL A 244 -22.97 0.51 10.07
N GLY A 245 -22.16 1.45 9.57
CA GLY A 245 -21.52 2.46 10.42
C GLY A 245 -21.94 3.92 10.31
N VAL A 246 -22.94 4.33 9.53
CA VAL A 246 -23.41 5.74 9.52
C VAL A 246 -24.90 5.83 9.16
N GLY A 247 -25.76 5.90 10.17
CA GLY A 247 -27.21 6.04 9.96
C GLY A 247 -28.02 6.21 11.24
N GLY A 248 -27.46 6.91 12.25
CA GLY A 248 -28.16 7.22 13.49
C GLY A 248 -28.60 8.67 13.52
N SER A 249 -29.73 9.00 12.89
CA SER A 249 -30.47 10.23 13.17
C SER A 249 -31.94 9.91 13.44
N SER A 250 -32.26 10.01 14.73
CA SER A 250 -33.56 10.16 15.37
C SER A 250 -34.72 10.69 14.52
N SER A 251 -35.80 9.92 14.48
CA SER A 251 -37.19 10.38 14.54
C SER A 251 -37.98 9.25 15.21
N GLY A 252 -38.52 9.35 16.42
CA GLY A 252 -39.32 10.47 16.91
C GLY A 252 -40.73 10.37 16.32
N GLY A 253 -41.54 9.39 16.77
CA GLY A 253 -42.90 9.19 16.29
C GLY A 253 -43.65 8.17 17.14
N ALA A 254 -44.40 8.67 18.11
CA ALA A 254 -45.40 7.95 18.90
C ALA A 254 -46.61 7.53 18.02
N TRP A 255 -47.71 7.13 18.67
CA TRP A 255 -48.98 6.60 18.17
C TRP A 255 -48.96 5.05 18.11
N GLY A 256 -49.83 4.30 18.77
CA GLY A 256 -51.13 4.57 19.37
C GLY A 256 -51.96 3.31 19.14
N GLY A 257 -52.63 2.81 20.19
CA GLY A 257 -53.16 1.45 20.24
C GLY A 257 -54.23 1.09 19.20
N GLY A 258 -54.43 -0.22 19.03
CA GLY A 258 -55.48 -0.79 18.19
C GLY A 258 -55.61 -2.29 18.41
N VAL A 259 -56.43 -2.67 19.40
CA VAL A 259 -56.91 -4.04 19.63
C VAL A 259 -57.87 -4.42 18.50
N GLY A 260 -57.67 -5.59 17.88
CA GLY A 260 -58.53 -6.11 16.82
C GLY A 260 -58.58 -7.63 16.85
N SER A 261 -59.62 -8.15 17.49
CA SER A 261 -60.01 -9.56 17.57
C SER A 261 -60.59 -10.10 16.26
N GLY A 262 -60.28 -11.36 15.94
CA GLY A 262 -60.99 -12.22 14.99
C GLY A 262 -60.14 -13.47 14.73
N GLY A 263 -60.53 -14.70 15.08
CA GLY A 263 -61.85 -15.32 15.05
C GLY A 263 -61.98 -16.09 13.73
N GLY A 264 -61.67 -17.38 13.70
CA GLY A 264 -61.71 -18.16 12.47
C GLY A 264 -61.46 -19.66 12.63
N ARG A 265 -62.48 -20.34 13.15
CA ARG A 265 -62.88 -21.76 12.99
C ARG A 265 -61.92 -22.88 13.35
#